data_AF-A0A9D2QMZ8-F1
#
_entry.id   AF-A0A9D2QMZ8-F1
#
_cell.length_a   1.000
_cell.length_b   1.000
_cell.length_c   1.000
_cell.angle_alpha   90.00
_cell.angle_beta   90.00
_cell.angle_gamma   90.00
#
_symmetry.space_group_name_H-M   'P 1'
#
loop_
_entity.id
_entity.type
_entity.pdbx_description
1 polymer ?
#
loop_
_entity_poly.entity_id
_entity_poly.type
_entity_poly.pdbx_seq_one_letter_code
_entity_poly.pdbx_strand_id
1 'polypeptide(L)'
;MQKEMVIRKLRERGCRITRQRLMLIDIILEEECSCCKEIFYRASEKNPGIGPATVYRLVNMLEEIGAISRKNMYRIDFGPEEAGEEACAVELDDGTVFPLSGAQWNQVVLSGLKSCGYLKKKGVKSVVVHGKR
;
A
#
# COMPACT_ATOMS: atom_id res chain seq x y z
N MET A 1 14.65 -11.19 0.49
CA MET A 1 14.76 -9.71 0.49
C MET A 1 13.69 -9.02 1.34
N GLN A 2 12.39 -9.05 1.03
CA GLN A 2 11.36 -8.34 1.83
C GLN A 2 11.29 -8.83 3.29
N LYS A 3 11.24 -10.15 3.51
CA LYS A 3 11.25 -10.77 4.85
C LYS A 3 12.44 -10.34 5.72
N GLU A 4 13.64 -10.32 5.15
CA GLU A 4 14.87 -9.93 5.87
C GLU A 4 14.84 -8.47 6.29
N MET A 5 14.31 -7.57 5.45
CA MET A 5 14.15 -6.17 5.80
C MET A 5 13.16 -5.99 6.96
N VAL A 6 12.04 -6.72 6.96
CA VAL A 6 11.07 -6.72 8.06
C VAL A 6 11.72 -7.21 9.35
N ILE A 7 12.44 -8.34 9.31
CA ILE A 7 13.15 -8.90 10.47
C ILE A 7 14.19 -7.91 10.99
N ARG A 8 14.95 -7.25 10.10
CA ARG A 8 15.97 -6.27 10.49
C ARG A 8 15.34 -5.09 11.24
N LYS A 9 14.27 -4.50 10.70
CA LYS A 9 13.53 -3.40 11.36
C LYS A 9 12.97 -3.83 12.72
N LEU A 10 12.46 -5.05 12.84
CA LEU A 10 11.98 -5.58 14.12
C LEU A 10 13.12 -5.70 15.14
N ARG A 11 14.30 -6.18 14.72
CA ARG A 11 15.49 -6.26 15.59
C ARG A 11 16.00 -4.89 16.01
N GLU A 12 16.05 -3.93 15.11
CA GLU A 12 16.42 -2.53 15.40
C GLU A 12 15.52 -1.90 16.46
N ARG A 13 14.25 -2.32 16.53
CA ARG A 13 13.29 -1.90 17.56
C ARG A 13 13.32 -2.74 18.84
N GLY A 14 14.29 -3.65 18.98
CA GLY A 14 14.42 -4.53 20.16
C GLY A 14 13.35 -5.62 20.25
N CYS A 15 12.63 -5.90 19.16
CA CYS A 15 11.60 -6.93 19.16
C CYS A 15 12.20 -8.34 19.07
N ARG A 16 11.83 -9.21 20.01
CA ARG A 16 12.23 -10.63 19.98
C ARG A 16 11.65 -11.34 18.75
N ILE A 17 12.49 -12.02 17.98
CA ILE A 17 12.06 -12.79 16.81
C ILE A 17 11.82 -14.24 17.24
N THR A 18 10.55 -14.62 17.42
CA THR A 18 10.14 -16.00 17.78
C THR A 18 9.72 -16.79 16.55
N ARG A 19 9.68 -18.13 16.65
CA ARG A 19 9.17 -19.00 15.57
C ARG A 19 7.75 -18.63 15.14
N GLN A 20 6.88 -18.30 16.09
CA GLN A 20 5.50 -17.86 15.80
C GLN A 20 5.46 -16.55 15.00
N ARG A 21 6.32 -15.57 15.34
CA ARG A 21 6.39 -14.30 14.60
C ARG A 21 6.92 -14.49 13.20
N LEU A 22 7.91 -15.37 13.01
CA LEU A 22 8.43 -15.71 11.69
C LEU A 22 7.36 -16.34 10.81
N MET A 23 6.64 -17.33 11.33
CA MET A 23 5.54 -17.98 10.61
C MET A 23 4.44 -16.98 10.22
N LEU A 24 4.06 -16.06 11.10
CA LEU A 24 3.07 -15.03 10.76
C LEU A 24 3.59 -14.03 9.71
N ILE A 25 4.87 -13.65 9.76
CA ILE A 25 5.48 -12.81 8.74
C ILE A 25 5.47 -13.52 7.39
N ASP A 26 5.71 -14.83 7.38
CA ASP A 26 5.66 -15.66 6.16
C ASP A 26 4.26 -15.67 5.57
N ILE A 27 3.23 -15.93 6.37
CA ILE A 27 1.82 -15.85 5.94
C ILE A 27 1.50 -14.49 5.33
N ILE A 28 1.92 -13.39 5.98
CA ILE A 28 1.62 -12.04 5.51
C ILE A 28 2.34 -11.70 4.20
N LEU A 29 3.51 -12.29 3.93
CA LEU A 29 4.31 -11.99 2.75
C LEU A 29 4.04 -12.93 1.57
N GLU A 30 3.68 -14.17 1.84
CA GLU A 30 3.44 -15.21 0.81
C GLU A 30 2.03 -15.16 0.25
N GLU A 31 1.08 -14.61 1.01
CA GLU A 31 -0.34 -14.78 0.72
C GLU A 31 -1.05 -13.42 0.64
N GLU A 32 -1.99 -13.30 -0.30
CA GLU A 32 -2.85 -12.12 -0.45
C GLU A 32 -3.93 -12.07 0.65
N CYS A 33 -3.50 -11.99 1.90
CA CYS A 33 -4.43 -11.84 3.03
C CYS A 33 -5.03 -10.43 3.02
N SER A 34 -6.36 -10.37 2.89
CA SER A 34 -7.12 -9.12 2.84
C SER A 34 -7.36 -8.48 4.22
N CYS A 35 -7.33 -9.29 5.29
CA CYS A 35 -7.63 -8.84 6.64
C CYS A 35 -6.98 -9.71 7.73
N CYS A 36 -6.98 -9.22 8.97
CA CYS A 36 -6.45 -9.93 10.14
C CYS A 36 -7.17 -11.27 10.41
N LYS A 37 -8.44 -11.39 10.04
CA LYS A 37 -9.22 -12.63 10.21
C LYS A 37 -8.68 -13.74 9.32
N GLU A 38 -8.30 -13.40 8.09
CA GLU A 38 -7.72 -14.35 7.14
C GLU A 38 -6.32 -14.81 7.59
N ILE A 39 -5.47 -13.86 8.00
CA ILE A 39 -4.16 -14.19 8.59
C ILE A 39 -4.32 -15.15 9.78
N PHE A 40 -5.32 -14.92 10.64
CA PHE A 40 -5.59 -15.78 11.78
C PHE A 40 -5.97 -17.21 11.38
N TYR A 41 -6.91 -17.39 10.45
CA TYR A 41 -7.32 -18.75 10.05
C TYR A 41 -6.15 -19.55 9.50
N ARG A 42 -5.38 -18.96 8.59
CA ARG A 42 -4.23 -19.63 7.98
C ARG A 42 -3.12 -19.90 8.99
N ALA A 43 -2.92 -18.99 9.95
CA ALA A 43 -1.98 -19.22 11.04
C ALA A 43 -2.45 -20.33 12.00
N SER A 44 -3.76 -20.46 12.21
CA SER A 44 -4.34 -21.48 13.09
C SER A 44 -4.24 -22.89 12.50
N GLU A 45 -4.26 -23.03 11.17
CA GLU A 45 -4.00 -24.29 10.47
C GLU A 45 -2.55 -24.76 10.67
N LYS A 46 -1.59 -23.83 10.65
CA LYS A 46 -0.16 -24.14 10.87
C LYS A 46 0.20 -24.27 12.36
N ASN A 47 -0.50 -23.55 13.24
CA ASN A 47 -0.27 -23.55 14.68
C ASN A 47 -1.57 -23.30 15.47
N PRO A 48 -2.27 -24.36 15.93
CA PRO A 48 -3.53 -24.24 16.65
C PRO A 48 -3.45 -23.45 17.97
N GLY A 49 -2.26 -23.31 18.55
CA GLY A 49 -2.04 -22.52 19.77
C GLY A 49 -2.00 -21.00 19.55
N ILE A 50 -2.15 -20.52 18.31
CA ILE A 50 -2.12 -19.08 18.03
C ILE A 50 -3.47 -18.44 18.32
N GLY A 51 -3.48 -17.47 19.22
CA GLY A 51 -4.67 -16.67 19.48
C GLY A 51 -4.82 -15.50 18.49
N PRO A 52 -6.04 -15.03 18.19
CA PRO A 52 -6.28 -13.86 17.34
C PRO A 52 -5.51 -12.62 17.82
N ALA A 53 -5.43 -12.41 19.14
CA ALA A 53 -4.70 -11.29 19.73
C ALA A 53 -3.21 -11.25 19.34
N THR A 54 -2.59 -12.41 19.09
CA THR A 54 -1.20 -12.48 18.65
C THR A 54 -1.04 -11.96 17.23
N VAL A 55 -2.01 -12.22 16.35
CA VAL A 55 -2.06 -11.68 14.98
C VAL A 55 -2.18 -10.16 15.03
N TYR A 56 -3.17 -9.63 15.75
CA TYR A 56 -3.37 -8.18 15.87
C TYR A 56 -2.15 -7.45 16.44
N ARG A 57 -1.51 -8.00 17.49
CA ARG A 57 -0.29 -7.42 18.06
C ARG A 57 0.86 -7.37 17.06
N LEU A 58 1.02 -8.41 16.24
CA LEU A 58 2.07 -8.42 15.23
C LEU A 58 1.77 -7.44 14.09
N VAL A 59 0.55 -7.42 13.58
CA VAL A 59 0.12 -6.50 12.52
C VAL A 59 0.34 -5.04 12.97
N ASN A 60 -0.10 -4.67 14.17
CA ASN A 60 0.15 -3.34 14.73
C ASN A 60 1.65 -3.02 14.81
N MET A 61 2.47 -3.98 15.28
CA MET A 61 3.91 -3.80 15.35
C MET A 61 4.56 -3.59 13.97
N LEU A 62 4.10 -4.32 12.96
CA LEU A 62 4.56 -4.17 11.57
C LEU A 62 4.17 -2.81 10.98
N GLU A 63 3.02 -2.27 11.36
CA GLU A 63 2.61 -0.92 10.95
C GLU A 63 3.44 0.17 11.61
N GLU A 64 3.67 0.05 12.91
CA GLU A 64 4.45 1.02 13.68
C GLU A 64 5.90 1.14 13.18
N ILE A 65 6.47 0.06 12.61
CA ILE A 65 7.80 0.10 11.96
C ILE A 65 7.74 0.48 10.46
N GLY A 66 6.55 0.79 9.96
CA GLY A 66 6.29 1.09 8.55
C GLY A 66 6.67 -0.07 7.62
N ALA A 67 6.48 -1.32 8.06
CA ALA A 67 6.63 -2.50 7.23
C ALA A 67 5.35 -2.81 6.44
N ILE A 68 4.19 -2.49 7.01
CA ILE A 68 2.89 -2.62 6.34
C ILE A 68 2.06 -1.34 6.55
N SER A 69 1.04 -1.12 5.72
CA SER A 69 0.16 0.04 5.79
C SER A 69 -1.29 -0.39 5.58
N ARG A 70 -2.18 -0.06 6.52
CA ARG A 70 -3.64 -0.33 6.45
C ARG A 70 -4.42 0.60 5.50
N LYS A 71 -3.79 1.12 4.44
CA LYS A 71 -4.51 1.93 3.45
C LYS A 71 -5.27 0.95 2.53
N ASN A 72 -6.60 1.03 2.55
CA ASN A 72 -7.55 0.26 1.72
C ASN A 72 -8.01 -1.11 2.26
N MET A 73 -8.59 -1.16 3.46
CA MET A 73 -9.22 -2.40 3.97
C MET A 73 -10.60 -2.70 3.34
N TYR A 74 -11.22 -1.69 2.71
CA TYR A 74 -12.49 -1.80 1.99
C TYR A 74 -12.39 -1.02 0.69
N ARG A 75 -12.47 -1.71 -0.45
CA ARG A 75 -12.89 -1.11 -1.73
C ARG A 75 -14.23 -1.73 -2.05
N ILE A 76 -15.27 -0.92 -2.07
CA ILE A 76 -16.54 -1.31 -2.70
C ILE A 76 -16.34 -0.98 -4.18
N ASP A 77 -16.02 -2.01 -4.96
CA ASP A 77 -15.89 -1.89 -6.41
C ASP A 77 -17.26 -2.20 -7.03
N PHE A 78 -17.96 -1.16 -7.49
CA PHE A 78 -19.02 -1.32 -8.47
C PHE A 78 -18.40 -1.05 -9.83
N GLY A 79 -17.59 -1.99 -10.33
CA GLY A 79 -16.96 -1.84 -11.63
C GLY A 79 -17.96 -2.08 -12.77
N PRO A 80 -17.91 -1.31 -13.86
CA PRO A 80 -18.03 -1.87 -15.20
C PRO A 80 -16.68 -2.45 -15.61
N GLU A 81 -16.68 -3.67 -16.13
CA GLU A 81 -15.53 -4.35 -16.71
C GLU A 81 -14.90 -3.55 -17.88
N GLU A 82 -13.56 -3.61 -17.92
CA GLU A 82 -12.66 -3.30 -19.05
C GLU A 82 -12.57 -1.84 -19.57
N ALA A 83 -11.47 -1.16 -19.23
CA ALA A 83 -10.46 -0.64 -20.19
C ALA A 83 -9.57 0.46 -19.58
N GLY A 84 -8.39 0.08 -19.10
CA GLY A 84 -7.30 1.01 -18.74
C GLY A 84 -7.46 1.63 -17.36
N GLU A 85 -6.46 1.44 -16.50
CA GLU A 85 -6.42 2.00 -15.15
C GLU A 85 -6.56 3.54 -15.19
N GLU A 86 -7.77 4.03 -14.92
CA GLU A 86 -8.03 5.44 -14.64
C GLU A 86 -7.22 5.82 -13.38
N ALA A 87 -6.19 6.64 -13.57
CA ALA A 87 -5.26 7.02 -12.50
C ALA A 87 -5.76 8.24 -11.72
N CYS A 88 -6.50 9.14 -12.38
CA CYS A 88 -7.15 10.29 -11.77
C CYS A 88 -8.29 10.83 -12.64
N ALA A 89 -9.11 11.72 -12.08
CA ALA A 89 -10.11 12.49 -12.83
C ALA A 89 -9.91 14.00 -12.55
N VAL A 90 -10.10 14.82 -13.58
CA VAL A 90 -10.07 16.29 -13.47
C VAL A 90 -11.48 16.81 -13.73
N GLU A 91 -12.07 17.46 -12.73
CA GLU A 91 -13.36 18.13 -12.84
C GLU A 91 -13.14 19.63 -13.10
N LEU A 92 -13.81 20.15 -14.13
CA LEU A 92 -13.83 21.57 -14.46
C LEU A 92 -14.94 22.29 -13.70
N ASP A 93 -14.91 23.62 -13.68
CA ASP A 93 -15.89 24.46 -12.99
C ASP A 93 -17.31 24.39 -13.59
N ASP A 94 -17.42 23.95 -14.84
CA ASP A 94 -18.69 23.64 -15.51
C ASP A 94 -19.24 22.23 -15.18
N GLY A 95 -18.53 21.47 -14.34
CA GLY A 95 -18.88 20.10 -13.95
C GLY A 95 -18.44 19.02 -14.93
N THR A 96 -17.72 19.38 -16.00
CA THR A 96 -17.16 18.38 -16.94
C THR A 96 -16.06 17.59 -16.25
N VAL A 97 -16.18 16.27 -16.23
CA VAL A 97 -15.17 15.36 -15.64
C VAL A 97 -14.38 14.66 -16.74
N PHE A 98 -13.05 14.81 -16.71
CA PHE A 98 -12.12 14.11 -17.60
C PHE A 98 -11.38 13.02 -16.85
N PRO A 99 -11.70 11.73 -17.08
CA PRO A 99 -10.87 10.64 -16.59
C PRO A 99 -9.54 10.63 -17.34
N LEU A 100 -8.45 10.44 -16.60
CA LEU A 100 -7.10 10.36 -17.13
C LEU A 100 -6.48 9.02 -16.73
N SER A 101 -6.02 8.27 -17.73
CA SER A 101 -5.08 7.17 -17.52
C SER A 101 -3.76 7.67 -16.92
N GLY A 102 -2.98 6.76 -16.34
CA GLY A 102 -1.64 7.11 -15.84
C GLY A 102 -0.73 7.75 -16.89
N ALA A 103 -0.84 7.33 -18.15
CA ALA A 103 -0.09 7.91 -19.26
C ALA A 103 -0.53 9.36 -19.58
N GLN A 104 -1.84 9.60 -19.65
CA GLN A 104 -2.39 10.94 -19.89
C GLN A 104 -2.03 11.89 -18.75
N TRP A 105 -2.12 11.43 -17.50
CA TRP A 105 -1.69 12.23 -16.35
C TRP A 105 -0.21 12.61 -16.49
N ASN A 106 0.70 11.66 -16.71
CA ASN A 106 2.12 11.97 -16.89
C ASN A 106 2.38 13.00 -18.00
N GLN A 107 1.66 12.94 -19.12
CA GLN A 107 1.78 13.93 -20.19
C GLN A 107 1.32 15.32 -19.76
N VAL A 108 0.22 15.42 -19.00
CA VAL A 108 -0.27 16.69 -18.45
C VAL A 108 0.73 17.28 -17.45
N VAL A 109 1.30 16.48 -16.53
CA VAL A 109 2.38 16.94 -15.61
C VAL A 109 3.51 17.56 -16.41
N LEU A 110 4.04 16.81 -17.38
CA LEU A 110 5.24 17.18 -18.12
C LEU A 110 5.01 18.44 -18.93
N SER A 111 3.86 18.53 -19.60
CA SER A 111 3.47 19.70 -20.37
C SER A 111 3.33 20.93 -19.47
N GLY A 112 2.66 20.80 -18.32
CA GLY A 112 2.52 21.88 -17.35
C GLY A 112 3.87 22.36 -16.79
N LEU A 113 4.72 21.44 -16.34
CA LEU A 113 6.05 21.78 -15.81
C LEU A 113 6.96 22.43 -16.87
N LYS A 114 6.80 22.06 -18.15
CA LYS A 114 7.55 22.65 -19.26
C LYS A 114 7.08 24.07 -19.50
N SER A 115 5.77 24.29 -19.59
CA SER A 115 5.18 25.61 -19.79
C SER A 115 5.48 26.56 -18.63
N CYS A 116 5.58 26.07 -17.40
CA CYS A 116 5.98 26.86 -16.25
C CYS A 116 7.52 27.03 -16.09
N GLY A 117 8.33 26.45 -16.98
CA GLY A 117 9.79 26.61 -16.97
C GLY A 117 10.54 25.81 -15.90
N TYR A 118 9.91 24.82 -15.26
CA TYR A 118 10.52 23.98 -14.22
C TYR A 118 11.42 22.88 -14.81
N LEU A 119 11.12 22.40 -16.03
CA LEU A 119 11.86 21.34 -16.73
C LEU A 119 13.12 21.87 -17.45
N LYS A 120 14.06 22.49 -16.72
CA LYS A 120 15.39 22.90 -17.26
C LYS A 120 16.36 21.71 -17.33
N LYS A 121 16.09 20.74 -18.22
CA LYS A 121 16.85 19.47 -18.40
C LYS A 121 16.76 18.48 -17.23
N LYS A 122 15.76 18.62 -16.36
CA LYS A 122 15.48 17.67 -15.26
C LYS A 122 14.32 16.77 -15.65
N GLY A 123 14.26 15.56 -15.11
CA GLY A 123 13.11 14.67 -15.22
C GLY A 123 12.22 14.72 -13.97
N VAL A 124 10.98 14.26 -14.09
CA VAL A 124 10.09 14.08 -12.93
C VAL A 124 10.40 12.74 -12.28
N LYS A 125 10.73 12.75 -10.98
CA LYS A 125 11.02 11.52 -10.20
C LYS A 125 9.80 11.04 -9.38
N SER A 126 9.04 11.97 -8.82
CA SER A 126 7.86 11.68 -8.01
C SER A 126 6.96 12.92 -7.92
N VAL A 127 5.65 12.71 -7.86
CA VAL A 127 4.65 13.77 -7.62
C VAL A 127 3.91 13.44 -6.33
N VAL A 128 3.81 14.39 -5.40
CA VAL A 128 3.10 14.22 -4.12
C VAL A 128 2.08 15.34 -4.01
N VAL A 129 0.81 14.97 -3.84
CA VAL A 129 -0.29 15.92 -3.60
C VAL A 129 -0.67 15.85 -2.12
N HIS A 130 -0.53 16.96 -1.41
CA HIS A 130 -1.02 17.07 -0.04
C HIS A 130 -2.44 17.62 -0.08
N GLY A 131 -3.44 16.79 0.26
CA GLY A 131 -4.80 17.28 0.47
C GLY A 131 -4.84 18.24 1.66
N LYS A 132 -5.51 19.38 1.50
CA LYS A 132 -5.92 20.18 2.66
C LYS A 132 -6.95 19.36 3.43
N ARG A 133 -6.72 19.18 4.73
CA ARG A 133 -7.71 18.63 5.66
C ARG A 133 -8.89 19.58 5.81
#